data_AF-A0A7L4KI02-F1
#
_entry.id   AF-A0A7L4KI02-F1
#
_cell.length_a   1.000
_cell.length_b   1.000
_cell.length_c   1.000
_cell.angle_alpha   90.00
_cell.angle_beta   90.00
_cell.angle_gamma   90.00
#
_symmetry.space_group_name_H-M   'P 1'
#
loop_
_entity.id
_entity.type
_entity.pdbx_description
1 polymer ?
#
loop_
_entity_poly.entity_id
_entity_poly.type
_entity_poly.pdbx_seq_one_letter_code
_entity_poly.pdbx_strand_id
1 'polypeptide(L)'
;MATSVRTFPVASWTPTPAPWLGGNTTVAAEAKCVFNEEFKFILLPVSYSFVFVVGLLLNSWALWLFICRMRPWNATTTYMFNLAVSDTLYVLSLPTLVYYYADRNNWPFGTWLCKIVRFLFYANLYSSILFLTCISVHRYVGICHPIRSLKWGNTKHARIICVGAWLVVIICLIPNLIFVTTSSRGNSTLCHDT
;
A
#
# COMPACT_ATOMS: atom_id res chain seq x y z
N MET A 1 22.04 26.96 18.64
CA MET A 1 20.76 27.11 17.91
C MET A 1 20.01 25.79 18.00
N ALA A 2 19.09 25.68 18.96
CA ALA A 2 18.15 24.56 19.06
C ALA A 2 16.76 25.19 19.19
N THR A 3 15.91 24.99 18.18
CA THR A 3 14.57 25.58 18.08
C THR A 3 13.54 24.71 18.79
N SER A 4 12.69 25.40 19.53
CA SER A 4 11.63 24.93 20.44
C SER A 4 10.56 24.06 19.76
N VAL A 5 10.23 22.92 20.38
CA VAL A 5 9.00 22.17 20.13
C VAL A 5 7.96 22.63 21.16
N ARG A 6 6.86 23.23 20.69
CA ARG A 6 5.74 23.67 21.52
C ARG A 6 5.05 22.47 22.17
N THR A 7 5.13 22.36 23.48
CA THR A 7 4.28 21.51 24.31
C THR A 7 2.91 22.17 24.45
N PHE A 8 1.85 21.47 24.06
CA PHE A 8 0.48 21.89 24.38
C PHE A 8 0.17 21.54 25.84
N PRO A 9 -0.55 22.39 26.59
CA PRO A 9 -0.81 22.15 28.00
C PRO A 9 -1.79 21.00 28.14
N VAL A 10 -1.37 19.95 28.84
CA VAL A 10 -2.27 18.89 29.30
C VAL A 10 -3.19 19.53 30.32
N ALA A 11 -4.49 19.60 30.03
CA ALA A 11 -5.49 20.12 30.96
C ALA A 11 -5.40 19.32 32.27
N SER A 12 -4.92 19.99 33.31
CA SER A 12 -4.80 19.48 34.67
C SER A 12 -6.19 19.34 35.27
N TRP A 13 -6.80 18.16 35.17
CA TRP A 13 -7.93 17.80 36.02
C TRP A 13 -7.37 17.48 37.40
N THR A 14 -7.46 18.45 38.32
CA THR A 14 -7.21 18.22 39.74
C THR A 14 -8.34 17.36 40.31
N PRO A 15 -8.05 16.21 40.94
CA PRO A 15 -9.08 15.48 41.64
C PRO A 15 -9.44 16.26 42.91
N THR A 16 -10.70 16.65 43.06
CA THR A 16 -11.22 17.14 44.33
C THR A 16 -11.17 16.01 45.36
N PRO A 17 -10.68 16.23 46.59
CA PRO A 17 -10.69 15.17 47.60
C PRO A 17 -12.12 14.99 48.13
N ALA A 18 -12.68 13.78 47.96
CA ALA A 18 -13.88 13.37 48.66
C ALA A 18 -13.53 13.12 50.15
N PRO A 19 -14.21 13.74 51.14
CA PRO A 19 -13.67 13.78 52.51
C PRO A 19 -13.96 12.54 53.38
N TRP A 20 -14.58 11.48 52.86
CA TRP A 20 -15.00 10.37 53.72
C TRP A 20 -14.94 9.05 52.99
N LEU A 21 -13.87 8.27 53.22
CA LEU A 21 -13.83 6.81 53.24
C LEU A 21 -12.36 6.36 53.41
N GLY A 22 -12.02 5.90 54.63
CA GLY A 22 -10.81 5.13 54.85
C GLY A 22 -10.92 3.78 54.16
N GLY A 23 -9.96 3.48 53.28
CA GLY A 23 -9.93 2.20 52.55
C GLY A 23 -8.76 2.13 51.58
N ASN A 24 -7.98 1.07 51.72
CA ASN A 24 -6.73 0.76 51.02
C ASN A 24 -6.82 0.71 49.48
N THR A 25 -5.65 0.95 48.87
CA THR A 25 -5.21 0.52 47.53
C THR A 25 -5.50 1.48 46.36
N THR A 26 -4.39 1.98 45.82
CA THR A 26 -4.24 2.65 44.53
C THR A 26 -4.89 1.84 43.39
N VAL A 27 -6.01 2.32 42.85
CA VAL A 27 -6.47 1.90 41.52
C VAL A 27 -6.62 3.16 40.69
N ALA A 28 -5.49 3.63 40.14
CA ALA A 28 -5.54 4.42 38.92
C ALA A 28 -6.09 3.48 37.85
N ALA A 29 -7.37 3.62 37.52
CA ALA A 29 -7.95 2.89 36.40
C ALA A 29 -7.21 3.29 35.13
N GLU A 30 -6.39 2.40 34.57
CA GLU A 30 -5.89 2.52 33.21
C GLU A 30 -7.10 2.65 32.28
N ALA A 31 -7.38 3.85 31.81
CA ALA A 31 -8.32 4.05 30.72
C ALA A 31 -7.73 3.43 29.45
N LYS A 32 -8.08 2.18 29.16
CA LYS A 32 -7.75 1.54 27.88
C LYS A 32 -8.59 2.21 26.78
N CYS A 33 -7.93 2.86 25.82
CA CYS A 33 -8.59 3.32 24.60
C CYS A 33 -9.07 2.10 23.80
N VAL A 34 -10.37 1.80 23.88
CA VAL A 34 -11.00 0.77 23.05
C VAL A 34 -11.33 1.40 21.70
N PHE A 35 -10.52 1.12 20.68
CA PHE A 35 -10.87 1.47 19.32
C PHE A 35 -12.01 0.55 18.85
N ASN A 36 -13.12 1.15 18.41
CA ASN A 36 -14.19 0.39 17.80
C ASN A 36 -13.77 -0.01 16.37
N GLU A 37 -13.21 -1.21 16.23
CA GLU A 37 -12.72 -1.75 14.95
C GLU A 37 -13.84 -2.34 14.08
N GLU A 38 -15.10 -2.35 14.54
CA GLU A 38 -16.20 -3.00 13.81
C GLU A 38 -16.42 -2.42 12.41
N PHE A 39 -16.27 -1.10 12.28
CA PHE A 39 -16.43 -0.39 11.01
C PHE A 39 -15.48 -0.89 9.92
N LYS A 40 -14.26 -1.33 10.30
CA LYS A 40 -13.24 -1.84 9.38
C LYS A 40 -13.73 -3.09 8.63
N PHE A 41 -14.46 -3.97 9.30
CA PHE A 41 -14.92 -5.23 8.73
C PHE A 41 -16.06 -5.07 7.71
N ILE A 42 -16.66 -3.88 7.61
CA ILE A 42 -17.67 -3.58 6.59
C ILE A 42 -17.03 -2.72 5.49
N LEU A 43 -16.33 -1.66 5.87
CA LEU A 43 -15.77 -0.70 4.90
C LEU A 43 -14.68 -1.32 4.03
N LEU A 44 -13.77 -2.13 4.59
CA LEU A 44 -12.65 -2.68 3.82
C LEU A 44 -13.11 -3.71 2.78
N PRO A 45 -13.94 -4.73 3.11
CA PRO A 45 -14.45 -5.66 2.12
C PRO A 45 -15.23 -4.99 0.99
N VAL A 46 -16.09 -4.01 1.32
CA VAL A 46 -16.89 -3.28 0.32
C VAL A 46 -15.99 -2.47 -0.61
N SER A 47 -15.06 -1.69 -0.05
CA SER A 47 -14.14 -0.87 -0.84
C SER A 47 -13.19 -1.71 -1.70
N TYR A 48 -12.61 -2.78 -1.15
CA TYR A 48 -11.73 -3.67 -1.91
C TYR A 48 -12.48 -4.46 -2.99
N SER A 49 -13.74 -4.86 -2.75
CA SER A 49 -14.57 -5.51 -3.78
C SER A 49 -14.88 -4.55 -4.93
N PHE A 50 -15.20 -3.30 -4.62
CA PHE A 50 -15.42 -2.27 -5.64
C PHE A 50 -14.15 -2.01 -6.46
N VAL A 51 -13.01 -1.81 -5.78
CA VAL A 51 -11.71 -1.63 -6.45
C VAL A 51 -11.34 -2.85 -7.27
N PHE A 52 -11.68 -4.06 -6.80
CA PHE A 52 -11.44 -5.29 -7.55
C PHE A 52 -12.18 -5.29 -8.89
N VAL A 53 -13.50 -5.05 -8.88
CA VAL A 53 -14.32 -5.08 -10.10
C VAL A 53 -13.89 -3.97 -11.06
N VAL A 54 -13.82 -2.72 -10.59
CA VAL A 54 -13.47 -1.57 -11.44
C VAL A 54 -12.04 -1.67 -11.92
N GLY A 55 -11.11 -2.00 -11.03
CA GLY A 55 -9.69 -2.14 -11.33
C GLY A 55 -9.43 -3.26 -12.33
N LEU A 56 -10.08 -4.41 -12.21
CA LEU A 56 -9.89 -5.52 -13.13
C LEU A 56 -10.41 -5.17 -14.52
N LEU A 57 -11.60 -4.56 -14.62
CA LEU A 57 -12.17 -4.14 -15.90
C LEU A 57 -11.30 -3.10 -16.60
N LEU A 58 -10.94 -2.02 -15.90
CA LEU A 58 -10.17 -0.92 -16.49
C LEU A 58 -8.74 -1.32 -16.84
N ASN A 59 -8.03 -2.02 -15.93
CA ASN A 59 -6.65 -2.40 -16.20
C ASN A 59 -6.54 -3.52 -17.24
N SER A 60 -7.44 -4.50 -17.24
CA SER A 60 -7.46 -5.54 -18.29
C SER A 60 -7.76 -4.94 -19.65
N TRP A 61 -8.71 -4.01 -19.73
CA TRP A 61 -9.00 -3.29 -20.96
C TRP A 61 -7.81 -2.46 -21.44
N ALA A 62 -7.12 -1.76 -20.53
CA ALA A 62 -5.91 -1.02 -20.85
C ALA A 62 -4.79 -1.93 -21.39
N LEU A 63 -4.54 -3.08 -20.74
CA LEU A 63 -3.57 -4.08 -21.20
C LEU A 63 -3.93 -4.60 -22.60
N TRP A 64 -5.21 -4.91 -22.83
CA TRP A 64 -5.70 -5.32 -24.15
C TRP A 64 -5.41 -4.25 -25.21
N LEU A 65 -5.74 -2.98 -24.94
CA LEU A 65 -5.45 -1.87 -25.86
C LEU A 65 -3.96 -1.71 -26.13
N PHE A 66 -3.11 -1.84 -25.12
CA PHE A 66 -1.66 -1.71 -25.29
C PHE A 66 -1.07 -2.83 -26.15
N ILE A 67 -1.54 -4.06 -25.97
CA ILE A 67 -1.05 -5.23 -26.71
C ILE A 67 -1.60 -5.25 -28.14
N CYS A 68 -2.91 -5.02 -28.31
CA CYS A 68 -3.59 -5.23 -29.59
C CYS A 68 -3.63 -3.97 -30.48
N ARG A 69 -3.65 -2.75 -29.92
CA ARG A 69 -3.96 -1.54 -30.69
C ARG A 69 -2.87 -0.47 -30.73
N MET A 70 -1.97 -0.43 -29.73
CA MET A 70 -1.02 0.68 -29.52
C MET A 70 0.39 0.40 -30.05
N ARG A 71 0.56 -0.52 -31.02
CA ARG A 71 1.86 -0.77 -31.67
C ARG A 71 2.06 0.21 -32.83
N PRO A 72 3.24 0.87 -32.98
CA PRO A 72 4.50 0.69 -32.26
C PRO A 72 4.58 1.36 -30.88
N TRP A 73 5.30 0.72 -29.94
CA TRP A 73 5.42 1.21 -28.57
C TRP A 73 6.50 2.29 -28.41
N ASN A 74 6.11 3.39 -27.75
CA ASN A 74 6.99 4.47 -27.33
C ASN A 74 7.42 4.30 -25.87
N ALA A 75 8.34 5.15 -25.39
CA ALA A 75 8.78 5.14 -24.00
C ALA A 75 7.61 5.31 -23.00
N THR A 76 6.71 6.28 -23.24
CA THR A 76 5.55 6.51 -22.35
C THR A 76 4.60 5.31 -22.31
N THR A 77 4.29 4.70 -23.46
CA THR A 77 3.37 3.54 -23.49
C THR A 77 3.99 2.33 -22.80
N THR A 78 5.32 2.21 -22.80
CA THR A 78 6.04 1.16 -22.06
C THR A 78 5.90 1.35 -20.54
N TYR A 79 6.01 2.58 -20.02
CA TYR A 79 5.77 2.86 -18.60
C TYR A 79 4.31 2.63 -18.21
N MET A 80 3.36 3.09 -19.02
CA MET A 80 1.93 2.88 -18.80
C MET A 80 1.55 1.40 -18.82
N PHE A 81 2.17 0.60 -19.69
CA PHE A 81 1.97 -0.85 -19.71
C PHE A 81 2.46 -1.50 -18.41
N ASN A 82 3.65 -1.16 -17.92
CA ASN A 82 4.15 -1.71 -16.65
C ASN A 82 3.32 -1.27 -15.44
N LEU A 83 2.79 -0.04 -15.46
CA LEU A 83 1.85 0.46 -14.46
C LEU A 83 0.58 -0.40 -14.44
N ALA A 84 -0.06 -0.60 -15.61
CA ALA A 84 -1.27 -1.43 -15.73
C ALA A 84 -1.03 -2.90 -15.34
N VAL A 85 0.14 -3.46 -15.63
CA VAL A 85 0.53 -4.81 -15.17
C VAL A 85 0.58 -4.85 -13.64
N SER A 86 1.24 -3.89 -13.01
CA SER A 86 1.37 -3.82 -11.55
C SER A 86 0.01 -3.65 -10.86
N ASP A 87 -0.84 -2.77 -11.38
CA ASP A 87 -2.21 -2.56 -10.90
C ASP A 87 -3.05 -3.83 -11.01
N THR A 88 -2.95 -4.53 -12.14
CA THR A 88 -3.67 -5.81 -12.35
C THR A 88 -3.21 -6.87 -11.36
N LEU A 89 -1.90 -7.01 -11.14
CA LEU A 89 -1.36 -7.98 -10.18
C LEU A 89 -1.86 -7.72 -8.75
N TYR A 90 -1.88 -6.46 -8.31
CA TYR A 90 -2.42 -6.10 -7.01
C TYR A 90 -3.93 -6.34 -6.92
N VAL A 91 -4.68 -5.92 -7.93
CA VAL A 91 -6.14 -6.13 -7.99
C VAL A 91 -6.49 -7.61 -7.91
N LEU A 92 -5.77 -8.49 -8.62
CA LEU A 92 -5.97 -9.95 -8.53
C LEU A 92 -5.75 -10.52 -7.12
N SER A 93 -4.98 -9.84 -6.27
CA SER A 93 -4.75 -10.24 -4.88
C SER A 93 -5.85 -9.77 -3.91
N LEU A 94 -6.63 -8.74 -4.27
CA LEU A 94 -7.69 -8.16 -3.43
C LEU A 94 -8.77 -9.15 -2.95
N PRO A 95 -9.22 -10.16 -3.72
CA PRO A 95 -10.22 -11.11 -3.24
C PRO A 95 -9.82 -11.85 -1.96
N THR A 96 -8.51 -12.16 -1.82
CA THR A 96 -8.00 -12.80 -0.60
C THR A 96 -8.09 -11.86 0.61
N LEU A 97 -7.91 -10.55 0.38
CA LEU A 97 -8.00 -9.51 1.40
C LEU A 97 -9.46 -9.22 1.78
N VAL A 98 -10.38 -9.24 0.81
CA VAL A 98 -11.83 -9.17 1.04
C VAL A 98 -12.27 -10.33 1.94
N TYR A 99 -11.84 -11.56 1.63
CA TYR A 99 -12.15 -12.73 2.47
C TYR A 99 -11.63 -12.55 3.90
N TYR A 100 -10.37 -12.15 4.05
CA TYR A 100 -9.74 -11.94 5.36
C TYR A 100 -10.52 -10.96 6.24
N TYR A 101 -10.96 -9.83 5.67
CA TYR A 101 -11.74 -8.84 6.42
C TYR A 101 -13.21 -9.23 6.61
N ALA A 102 -13.79 -10.02 5.71
CA ALA A 102 -15.13 -10.57 5.88
C ALA A 102 -15.16 -11.61 7.01
N ASP A 103 -14.13 -12.46 7.13
CA ASP A 103 -13.98 -13.50 8.16
C ASP A 103 -13.35 -12.95 9.46
N ARG A 104 -13.57 -11.67 9.77
CA ARG A 104 -13.12 -10.99 11.01
C ARG A 104 -11.61 -11.17 11.32
N ASN A 105 -10.74 -10.98 10.31
CA ASN A 105 -9.28 -11.14 10.38
C ASN A 105 -8.77 -12.58 10.55
N ASN A 106 -9.53 -13.58 10.12
CA ASN A 106 -9.04 -14.95 10.06
C ASN A 106 -8.41 -15.25 8.69
N TRP A 107 -7.15 -15.72 8.67
CA TRP A 107 -6.39 -15.98 7.44
C TRP A 107 -6.15 -17.48 7.19
N PRO A 108 -6.99 -18.17 6.40
CA PRO A 108 -6.84 -19.61 6.15
C PRO A 108 -5.81 -19.97 5.06
N PHE A 109 -5.33 -18.99 4.28
CA PHE A 109 -4.51 -19.22 3.08
C PHE A 109 -3.02 -19.48 3.35
N GLY A 110 -2.62 -19.55 4.62
CA GLY A 110 -1.24 -19.78 5.02
C GLY A 110 -0.33 -18.57 4.89
N THR A 111 0.85 -18.67 5.48
CA THR A 111 1.81 -17.55 5.64
C THR A 111 2.36 -17.04 4.31
N TRP A 112 2.51 -17.93 3.32
CA TRP A 112 3.01 -17.60 1.99
C TRP A 112 2.13 -16.59 1.26
N LEU A 113 0.81 -16.83 1.22
CA LEU A 113 -0.12 -15.92 0.54
C LEU A 113 -0.24 -14.58 1.28
N CYS A 114 -0.18 -14.56 2.61
CA CYS A 114 -0.11 -13.32 3.40
C CYS A 114 1.09 -12.47 2.95
N LYS A 115 2.29 -13.08 2.85
CA LYS A 115 3.49 -12.38 2.36
C LYS A 115 3.35 -11.88 0.93
N ILE A 116 2.76 -12.68 0.03
CA ILE A 116 2.53 -12.29 -1.37
C ILE A 116 1.59 -11.10 -1.47
N VAL A 117 0.46 -11.10 -0.75
CA VAL A 117 -0.52 -10.00 -0.82
C VAL A 117 0.09 -8.70 -0.32
N ARG A 118 0.84 -8.76 0.79
CA ARG A 118 1.61 -7.61 1.30
C ARG A 118 2.64 -7.13 0.30
N PHE A 119 3.40 -8.06 -0.26
CA PHE A 119 4.40 -7.75 -1.28
C PHE A 119 3.77 -7.06 -2.50
N LEU A 120 2.65 -7.57 -3.01
CA LEU A 120 1.93 -7.00 -4.15
C LEU A 120 1.40 -5.60 -3.86
N PHE A 121 0.86 -5.36 -2.67
CA PHE A 121 0.40 -4.03 -2.24
C PHE A 121 1.52 -3.00 -2.31
N TYR A 122 2.64 -3.27 -1.65
CA TYR A 122 3.76 -2.33 -1.66
C TYR A 122 4.46 -2.28 -3.02
N ALA A 123 4.57 -3.41 -3.73
CA ALA A 123 5.14 -3.44 -5.07
C ALA A 123 4.33 -2.54 -6.02
N ASN A 124 3.01 -2.61 -5.97
CA ASN A 124 2.13 -1.70 -6.68
C ASN A 124 2.38 -0.24 -6.28
N LEU A 125 2.35 0.06 -4.99
CA LEU A 125 2.56 1.42 -4.49
C LEU A 125 3.91 2.02 -4.97
N TYR A 126 5.02 1.32 -4.77
CA TYR A 126 6.35 1.82 -5.15
C TYR A 126 6.54 1.86 -6.66
N SER A 127 6.11 0.83 -7.40
CA SER A 127 6.25 0.82 -8.86
C SER A 127 5.41 1.93 -9.51
N SER A 128 4.20 2.18 -9.02
CA SER A 128 3.33 3.25 -9.51
C SER A 128 3.96 4.63 -9.32
N ILE A 129 4.54 4.90 -8.14
CA ILE A 129 5.25 6.16 -7.89
C ILE A 129 6.44 6.31 -8.85
N LEU A 130 7.26 5.26 -9.03
CA LEU A 130 8.40 5.29 -9.93
C LEU A 130 7.98 5.51 -11.39
N PHE A 131 6.99 4.77 -11.88
CA PHE A 131 6.53 4.89 -13.27
C PHE A 131 5.87 6.24 -13.56
N LEU A 132 5.04 6.76 -12.66
CA LEU A 132 4.44 8.09 -12.80
C LEU A 132 5.50 9.20 -12.79
N THR A 133 6.54 9.03 -11.97
CA THR A 133 7.70 9.94 -11.95
C THR A 133 8.45 9.88 -13.29
N CYS A 134 8.73 8.68 -13.81
CA CYS A 134 9.38 8.51 -15.11
C CYS A 134 8.55 9.10 -16.25
N ILE A 135 7.23 8.93 -16.24
CA ILE A 135 6.31 9.53 -17.23
C ILE A 135 6.38 11.06 -17.15
N SER A 136 6.32 11.62 -15.93
CA SER A 136 6.39 13.06 -15.69
C SER A 136 7.72 13.65 -16.19
N VAL A 137 8.85 13.02 -15.85
CA VAL A 137 10.19 13.42 -16.31
C VAL A 137 10.28 13.32 -17.84
N HIS A 138 9.78 12.24 -18.43
CA HIS A 138 9.79 12.07 -19.88
C HIS A 138 8.99 13.18 -20.59
N ARG A 139 7.83 13.57 -20.05
CA ARG A 139 7.00 14.67 -20.59
C ARG A 139 7.69 16.02 -20.42
N TYR A 140 8.29 16.26 -19.25
CA TYR A 140 9.06 17.47 -18.99
C TYR A 140 10.23 17.64 -19.96
N VAL A 141 11.04 16.60 -20.15
CA VAL A 141 12.18 16.62 -21.11
C VAL A 141 11.66 16.79 -22.54
N GLY A 142 10.51 16.21 -22.89
CA GLY A 142 9.84 16.40 -24.18
C GLY A 142 9.49 17.86 -24.47
N ILE A 143 9.01 18.58 -23.46
CA ILE A 143 8.57 19.97 -23.60
C ILE A 143 9.75 20.94 -23.55
N CYS A 144 10.65 20.79 -22.57
CA CYS A 144 11.73 21.74 -22.34
C CYS A 144 13.00 21.46 -23.17
N HIS A 145 13.23 20.21 -23.61
CA HIS A 145 14.46 19.79 -24.28
C HIS A 145 14.19 18.81 -25.45
N PRO A 146 13.56 19.26 -26.55
CA PRO A 146 13.08 18.39 -27.63
C PRO A 146 14.18 17.53 -28.30
N ILE A 147 15.40 18.08 -28.47
CA ILE A 147 16.54 17.34 -29.06
C ILE A 147 17.00 16.20 -28.12
N ARG A 148 16.96 16.42 -26.80
CA ARG A 148 17.31 15.42 -25.78
C ARG A 148 16.20 14.37 -25.63
N SER A 149 14.95 14.77 -25.81
CA SER A 149 13.78 13.89 -25.81
C SER A 149 13.86 12.82 -26.89
N LEU A 150 14.42 13.10 -28.06
CA LEU A 150 14.57 12.11 -29.14
C LEU A 150 15.43 10.91 -28.71
N LYS A 151 16.47 11.13 -27.90
CA LYS A 151 17.28 10.04 -27.32
C LYS A 151 16.54 9.30 -26.20
N TRP A 152 15.82 10.02 -25.34
CA TRP A 152 15.08 9.45 -24.20
C TRP A 152 13.80 8.72 -24.61
N GLY A 153 13.23 9.04 -25.77
CA GLY A 153 12.05 8.42 -26.34
C GLY A 153 12.28 6.99 -26.86
N ASN A 154 13.53 6.53 -26.88
CA ASN A 154 13.86 5.19 -27.34
C ASN A 154 13.33 4.11 -26.38
N THR A 155 12.53 3.19 -26.92
CA THR A 155 11.88 2.10 -26.18
C THR A 155 12.88 1.21 -25.44
N LYS A 156 14.13 1.11 -25.91
CA LYS A 156 15.20 0.36 -25.20
C LYS A 156 15.52 0.97 -23.84
N HIS A 157 15.64 2.29 -23.74
CA HIS A 157 15.92 2.97 -22.47
C HIS A 157 14.74 2.84 -21.51
N ALA A 158 13.51 2.98 -22.01
CA ALA A 158 12.31 2.78 -21.20
C ALA A 158 12.24 1.36 -20.62
N ARG A 159 12.58 0.34 -21.40
CA ARG A 159 12.65 -1.05 -20.92
C ARG A 159 13.70 -1.23 -19.82
N ILE A 160 14.90 -0.67 -19.99
CA ILE A 160 15.96 -0.74 -18.96
C ILE A 160 15.49 -0.07 -17.67
N ILE A 161 14.87 1.11 -17.76
CA ILE A 161 14.31 1.81 -16.59
C ILE A 161 13.21 0.98 -15.92
N CYS A 162 12.33 0.32 -16.69
CA CYS A 162 11.31 -0.55 -16.12
C CYS A 162 11.91 -1.73 -15.37
N VAL A 163 12.88 -2.43 -15.97
CA VAL A 163 13.58 -3.54 -15.32
C VAL A 163 14.28 -3.05 -14.04
N GLY A 164 14.96 -1.90 -14.10
CA GLY A 164 15.58 -1.28 -12.93
C GLY A 164 14.59 -0.94 -11.83
N ALA A 165 13.43 -0.35 -12.17
CA ALA A 165 12.38 -0.05 -11.22
C ALA A 165 11.85 -1.31 -10.53
N TRP A 166 11.58 -2.38 -11.29
CA TRP A 166 11.17 -3.67 -10.72
C TRP A 166 12.22 -4.24 -9.76
N LEU A 167 13.51 -4.19 -10.12
CA LEU A 167 14.58 -4.65 -9.24
C LEU A 167 14.67 -3.83 -7.96
N VAL A 168 14.60 -2.49 -8.06
CA VAL A 168 14.61 -1.59 -6.89
C VAL A 168 13.43 -1.90 -5.97
N VAL A 169 12.23 -2.04 -6.53
CA VAL A 169 11.02 -2.40 -5.79
C VAL A 169 11.21 -3.72 -5.04
N ILE A 170 11.68 -4.76 -5.73
CA ILE A 170 11.95 -6.07 -5.12
C ILE A 170 12.96 -5.93 -3.98
N ILE A 171 14.09 -5.26 -4.20
CA ILE A 171 15.16 -5.10 -3.20
C ILE A 171 14.65 -4.36 -1.96
N CYS A 172 13.95 -3.25 -2.14
CA CYS A 172 13.37 -2.48 -1.03
C CYS A 172 12.29 -3.27 -0.27
N LEU A 173 11.69 -4.28 -0.89
CA LEU A 173 10.64 -5.12 -0.31
C LEU A 173 11.16 -6.39 0.35
N ILE A 174 12.42 -6.78 0.14
CA ILE A 174 13.04 -7.92 0.82
C ILE A 174 12.92 -7.80 2.35
N PRO A 175 13.23 -6.65 2.99
CA PRO A 175 13.07 -6.51 4.44
C PRO A 175 11.61 -6.72 4.88
N ASN A 176 10.63 -6.20 4.12
CA ASN A 176 9.22 -6.41 4.42
C ASN A 176 8.86 -7.92 4.38
N LEU A 177 9.39 -8.69 3.43
CA LEU A 177 9.18 -10.14 3.37
C LEU A 177 9.82 -10.91 4.55
N ILE A 178 10.91 -10.36 5.12
CA ILE A 178 11.64 -10.95 6.25
C ILE A 178 10.94 -10.61 7.58
N PHE A 179 10.53 -9.35 7.77
CA PHE A 179 9.93 -8.87 9.02
C PHE A 179 8.42 -9.17 9.15
N VAL A 180 7.70 -9.36 8.04
CA VAL A 180 6.29 -9.80 8.10
C VAL A 180 6.23 -11.20 8.73
N THR A 181 5.78 -11.22 9.98
CA THR A 181 5.58 -12.42 10.78
C THR A 181 4.08 -12.62 10.95
N THR A 182 3.58 -13.82 10.67
CA THR A 182 2.19 -14.18 11.00
C THR A 182 2.15 -14.62 12.45
N SER A 183 1.36 -13.96 13.30
CA SER A 183 1.20 -14.37 14.71
C SER A 183 -0.02 -15.27 14.83
N SER A 184 0.15 -16.42 15.47
CA SER A 184 -0.95 -17.32 15.78
C SER A 184 -1.58 -16.89 17.09
N ARG A 185 -2.80 -16.33 17.06
CA ARG A 185 -3.56 -15.99 18.26
C ARG A 185 -4.71 -17.00 18.39
N GLY A 186 -4.52 -18.03 19.22
CA GLY A 186 -5.52 -19.10 19.40
C GLY A 186 -5.73 -19.94 18.13
N ASN A 187 -6.99 -20.11 17.70
CA ASN A 187 -7.35 -20.85 16.48
C ASN A 187 -7.19 -20.05 15.17
N SER A 188 -6.81 -18.77 15.24
CA SER A 188 -6.70 -17.86 14.10
C SER A 188 -5.26 -17.44 13.82
N THR A 189 -4.86 -17.48 12.55
CA THR A 189 -3.58 -16.93 12.08
C THR A 189 -3.79 -15.49 11.63
N LEU A 190 -3.11 -14.54 12.28
CA LEU A 190 -3.18 -13.13 11.95
C LEU A 190 -2.03 -12.75 11.01
N CYS A 191 -2.36 -12.17 9.86
CA CYS A 191 -1.39 -11.60 8.94
C CYS A 191 -1.11 -10.14 9.37
N HIS A 192 -0.05 -9.92 10.14
CA HIS A 192 0.31 -8.57 10.61
C HIS A 192 0.57 -7.63 9.42
N ASP A 193 -0.10 -6.48 9.46
CA ASP A 193 0.37 -5.25 8.84
C ASP A 193 1.60 -4.79 9.64
N THR A 194 2.78 -4.68 9.02
CA THR A 194 3.97 -4.06 9.65
C THR A 194 3.76 -2.56 9.82
#